data_AF-C4XK18-F1
#
_entry.id   AF-C4XK18-F1
#
_cell.length_a   1.000
_cell.length_b   1.000
_cell.length_c   1.000
_cell.angle_alpha   90.00
_cell.angle_beta   90.00
_cell.angle_gamma   90.00
#
_symmetry.space_group_name_H-M   'P 1'
#
loop_
_entity.id
_entity.type
_entity.pdbx_description
1 polymer ?
#
loop_
_entity_poly.entity_id
_entity_poly.type
_entity_poly.pdbx_seq_one_letter_code
_entity_poly.pdbx_strand_id
1 'polypeptide(L)' 'MSESIGPFFNCKEAAEFCGYSHSYFEKMVNRFKIKRYGPSKNRFARADLEAFMASPELYVTGAAQKTRRPITLEV' A
#
# COMPACT_ATOMS: atom_id res chain seq x y z
N MET A 1 -2.73 -20.81 8.98
CA MET A 1 -2.31 -20.06 7.78
C MET A 1 -3.52 -19.25 7.35
N SER A 2 -3.47 -17.91 7.38
CA SER A 2 -4.60 -17.10 6.96
C SER A 2 -4.77 -17.22 5.44
N GLU A 3 -5.70 -18.08 5.02
CA GLU A 3 -6.17 -18.12 3.64
C GLU A 3 -6.63 -16.70 3.28
N SER A 4 -5.97 -16.10 2.31
CA SER A 4 -6.41 -14.83 1.75
C SER A 4 -7.69 -15.12 0.97
N ILE A 5 -8.83 -14.93 1.62
CA ILE A 5 -10.14 -15.21 1.02
C ILE A 5 -10.43 -14.12 0.01
N GLY A 6 -10.51 -14.51 -1.25
CA GLY A 6 -11.21 -13.74 -2.26
C GLY A 6 -10.67 -13.91 -3.67
N PRO A 7 -11.46 -13.47 -4.67
CA PRO A 7 -10.95 -13.30 -6.01
C PRO A 7 -9.76 -12.33 -6.02
N PHE A 8 -8.81 -12.62 -6.90
CA PHE A 8 -7.55 -11.90 -7.02
C PHE A 8 -7.64 -10.82 -8.10
N PHE A 9 -7.66 -9.56 -7.68
CA PHE A 9 -7.74 -8.41 -8.57
C PHE A 9 -6.38 -8.04 -9.14
N ASN A 10 -6.36 -7.57 -10.39
CA ASN A 10 -5.20 -6.88 -10.94
C ASN A 10 -5.10 -5.45 -10.36
N CYS A 11 -4.01 -4.73 -10.66
CA CYS A 11 -3.78 -3.39 -10.11
C CYS A 11 -4.86 -2.37 -10.52
N LYS A 12 -5.42 -2.48 -11.73
CA LYS A 12 -6.50 -1.61 -12.21
C LYS A 12 -7.81 -1.88 -11.47
N GLU A 13 -8.21 -3.14 -11.39
CA GLU A 13 -9.40 -3.58 -10.64
C GLU A 13 -9.30 -3.21 -9.15
N ALA A 14 -8.12 -3.40 -8.55
CA ALA A 14 -7.87 -3.03 -7.17
C ALA A 14 -7.97 -1.50 -6.96
N ALA A 15 -7.44 -0.70 -7.89
CA ALA A 15 -7.57 0.76 -7.84
C ALA A 15 -9.03 1.19 -7.96
N GLU A 16 -9.80 0.61 -8.88
CA GLU A 16 -11.23 0.87 -9.05
C GLU A 16 -12.03 0.49 -7.81
N PHE A 17 -11.77 -0.70 -7.23
CA PHE A 17 -12.36 -1.14 -5.97
C PHE A 17 -12.10 -0.14 -4.83
N CYS A 18 -10.88 0.39 -4.81
CA CYS A 18 -10.45 1.37 -3.83
C CYS A 18 -10.89 2.82 -4.15
N GLY A 19 -11.58 3.08 -5.27
CA GLY A 19 -11.98 4.44 -5.67
C GLY A 19 -10.81 5.37 -6.02
N TYR A 20 -9.68 4.80 -6.42
CA TYR A 20 -8.46 5.55 -6.77
C TYR A 20 -8.10 5.42 -8.24
N SER A 21 -7.34 6.37 -8.75
CA SER A 21 -6.68 6.20 -10.05
C SER A 21 -5.57 5.14 -9.97
N HIS A 22 -5.32 4.44 -11.07
CA HIS A 22 -4.31 3.40 -11.14
C HIS A 22 -2.91 3.88 -10.67
N SER A 23 -2.46 5.05 -11.15
CA SER A 23 -1.17 5.62 -10.76
C SER A 23 -1.11 6.03 -9.28
N TYR A 24 -2.22 6.47 -8.70
CA TYR A 24 -2.25 6.82 -7.27
C TYR A 24 -2.24 5.55 -6.41
N PHE A 25 -3.01 4.54 -6.81
CA PHE A 25 -3.02 3.24 -6.15
C PHE A 25 -1.64 2.59 -6.17
N GLU A 26 -0.91 2.61 -7.29
CA GLU A 26 0.45 2.06 -7.37
C GLU A 26 1.43 2.74 -6.39
N LYS A 27 1.33 4.07 -6.24
CA LYS A 27 2.10 4.81 -5.23
C LYS A 27 1.75 4.36 -3.82
N MET A 28 0.47 4.14 -3.53
CA MET A 28 0.03 3.65 -2.23
C MET A 28 0.51 2.22 -1.96
N VAL A 29 0.35 1.30 -2.91
CA VAL A 29 0.86 -0.08 -2.75
C VAL A 29 2.35 -0.08 -2.40
N ASN A 30 3.15 0.79 -3.03
CA ASN A 30 4.58 0.91 -2.75
C ASN A 30 4.87 1.56 -1.38
N ARG A 31 4.10 2.57 -0.98
CA ARG A 31 4.23 3.30 0.29
C ARG A 31 3.79 2.47 1.50
N PHE A 32 2.66 1.78 1.34
CA PHE A 32 1.97 1.03 2.38
C PHE A 32 2.32 -0.47 2.38
N LYS A 33 3.19 -0.89 1.45
CA LYS A 33 3.64 -2.29 1.30
C LYS A 33 2.49 -3.30 1.28
N ILE A 34 1.40 -2.95 0.59
CA ILE A 34 0.23 -3.82 0.45
C ILE A 34 0.67 -5.15 -0.18
N LYS A 35 0.20 -6.27 0.38
CA LYS A 35 0.56 -7.61 -0.06
C LYS A 35 0.17 -7.84 -1.51
N ARG A 36 1.07 -8.49 -2.24
CA ARG A 36 0.88 -8.88 -3.63
C ARG A 36 0.96 -10.39 -3.77
N TYR A 37 0.10 -10.95 -4.62
CA TYR A 37 -0.09 -12.38 -4.84
C TYR A 37 0.19 -12.77 -6.29
N GLY A 38 0.26 -14.08 -6.50
CA GLY A 38 0.50 -14.69 -7.81
C GLY A 38 2.00 -14.76 -8.17
N PRO A 39 2.34 -15.56 -9.21
CA PRO A 39 3.73 -15.80 -9.62
C PRO A 39 4.47 -14.51 -10.02
N SER A 40 3.76 -13.55 -10.62
CA SER A 40 4.31 -12.25 -11.01
C SER A 40 4.14 -11.16 -9.94
N LYS A 41 3.63 -11.49 -8.75
CA LYS A 41 3.34 -10.54 -7.67
C LYS A 41 2.54 -9.31 -8.14
N ASN A 42 1.54 -9.54 -8.98
CA ASN A 42 0.71 -8.48 -9.61
C ASN A 42 -0.77 -8.58 -9.26
N ARG A 43 -1.13 -9.44 -8.30
CA ARG A 43 -2.51 -9.63 -7.84
C ARG A 43 -2.72 -9.14 -6.42
N PHE A 44 -3.93 -8.71 -6.12
CA PHE A 44 -4.34 -8.24 -4.79
C PHE A 44 -5.57 -9.04 -4.34
N ALA A 45 -5.51 -9.60 -3.14
CA ALA A 45 -6.66 -10.27 -2.56
C ALA A 45 -7.67 -9.23 -2.08
N ARG A 46 -8.96 -9.45 -2.36
CA ARG A 46 -10.04 -8.57 -1.89
C ARG A 46 -9.96 -8.29 -0.38
N ALA A 47 -9.74 -9.33 0.43
CA ALA A 47 -9.66 -9.20 1.88
C ALA A 47 -8.54 -8.24 2.33
N ASP A 48 -7.38 -8.24 1.66
CA ASP A 48 -6.29 -7.31 2.00
C ASP A 48 -6.60 -5.88 1.55
N LEU A 49 -7.31 -5.70 0.43
CA LEU A 49 -7.75 -4.38 -0.01
C LEU A 49 -8.79 -3.79 0.95
N GLU A 50 -9.71 -4.63 1.44
CA GLU A 50 -10.70 -4.24 2.45
C GLU A 50 -10.05 -3.91 3.79
N ALA A 51 -9.10 -4.73 4.25
CA ALA A 51 -8.33 -4.44 5.45
C ALA A 51 -7.51 -3.14 5.32
N PHE A 52 -6.90 -2.91 4.15
CA PHE A 52 -6.23 -1.65 3.84
C PHE A 52 -7.19 -0.46 3.88
N MET A 53 -8.41 -0.61 3.35
CA MET A 53 -9.42 0.44 3.36
C MET A 53 -10.02 0.70 4.75
N ALA A 54 -10.15 -0.33 5.57
CA ALA A 54 -10.66 -0.21 6.93
C ALA A 54 -9.67 0.51 7.85
N SER A 55 -8.36 0.33 7.65
CA SER A 55 -7.33 0.90 8.52
C SER A 55 -6.02 1.19 7.77
N PRO A 56 -5.99 2.19 6.86
CA PRO A 56 -4.81 2.50 6.05
C PRO A 56 -3.61 2.96 6.89
N GLU A 57 -3.84 3.55 8.06
CA GLU A 57 -2.80 3.99 9.01
C GLU A 57 -1.90 2.86 9.51
N LEU A 58 -2.44 1.64 9.64
CA LEU A 58 -1.67 0.47 10.09
C LEU A 58 -0.60 0.06 9.09
N TYR A 59 -0.76 0.47 7.83
CA TYR A 59 0.13 0.13 6.75
C TYR A 59 1.18 1.24 6.48
N VAL A 60 1.17 2.36 7.22
CA VAL A 60 2.12 3.47 7.00
C VAL A 60 3.52 3.05 7.42
N THR A 61 4.22 2.33 6.56
CA THR A 61 5.67 2.15 6.70
C THR A 61 6.36 3.41 6.18
N GLY A 62 6.76 4.31 7.08
CA GLY A 62 7.74 5.35 6.74
C GLY A 62 7.22 6.78 6.61
N ALA A 63 6.21 7.16 7.37
CA ALA A 63 6.22 8.52 7.95
C ALA A 63 7.14 8.57 9.19
N ALA A 64 8.21 7.77 9.22
CA ALA A 64 9.41 8.18 9.93
C ALA A 64 9.82 9.50 9.28
N GLN A 65 9.33 10.58 9.86
CA GLN A 65 9.76 11.93 9.59
C GLN A 65 11.27 11.85 9.50
N LYS A 66 11.84 12.03 8.30
CA LYS A 66 13.27 12.32 8.22
C LYS A 66 13.40 13.60 9.01
N THR A 67 13.77 13.50 10.29
CA THR A 67 14.11 14.63 11.13
C THR A 67 15.23 15.31 10.36
N ARG A 68 14.88 16.41 9.68
CA ARG A 68 15.86 17.28 9.07
C ARG A 68 16.68 17.79 10.24
N ARG A 69 17.85 17.20 10.46
CA ARG A 69 18.76 17.69 11.49
C ARG A 69 19.10 19.13 11.09
N PRO A 70 18.93 20.11 11.98
CA PRO A 70 19.33 21.47 11.67
C PRO A 70 20.82 21.48 11.36
N ILE A 71 21.20 22.19 10.29
CA ILE A 71 22.60 22.43 9.96
C ILE A 71 23.11 23.43 11.01
N THR A 72 24.01 23.00 11.89
CA THR A 72 24.80 23.92 12.72
C THR A 72 25.80 24.63 11.82
N LEU A 73 25.55 25.91 11.54
CA LEU A 73 26.58 26.82 11.03
C LEU A 73 27.39 27.29 12.25
N GLU A 74 28.63 26.82 12.38
CA GLU A 74 29.60 27.46 13.28
C GLU A 74 30.14 28.71 12.55
N VAL A 75 30.04 29.86 13.23
CA VAL A 75 30.48 31.19 12.78
C VAL A 75 31.80 31.54 13.44
#